data_AF-G7EHJ4-F1
#
_entry.id   AF-G7EHJ4-F1
#
_cell.length_a   1.000
_cell.length_b   1.000
_cell.length_c   1.000
_cell.angle_alpha   90.00
_cell.angle_beta   90.00
_cell.angle_gamma   90.00
#
_symmetry.space_group_name_H-M   'P 1'
#
loop_
_entity.id
_entity.type
_entity.pdbx_description
1 polymer ?
#
loop_
_entity_poly.entity_id
_entity_poly.type
_entity_poly.pdbx_seq_one_letter_code
_entity_poly.pdbx_strand_id
1 'polypeptide(L)'
;MDYCKNIIAKFISAMQKRPGLLAVLAFLSGVASFALVDRKESFSQVIAIFLLISWLWLIIDNWLRDKVEEKFGVAVSPNVMRFALQMVQQESLFFALPFFLAVTQWDHPQAIFTSLIVLCAVISVIDPFYYKKLAKNRTLFSVFHNFALFVVLLVTLPILLNLTTSQSLAAALVTAVVVTLPSLNNLMPNAPWWRFPILVLILCALSTAVWQLRSYVPPAALRLTDITLAHEVDLQHKKPVGSIKQLDSYTLHHQGLYSWTAVKAPRGLNEKIFHVWLHNKKEVDRITLNINGGRELGYRAWTHKVNFPSDSVGKWQVKVVTESGQLIGLTKFTVTP
;
A
#
# COMPACT_ATOMS: atom_id res chain seq x y z
N MET A 1 14.39 -12.92 37.87
CA MET A 1 14.23 -11.65 37.11
C MET A 1 15.57 -11.12 36.57
N ASP A 2 16.68 -11.32 37.29
CA ASP A 2 18.03 -10.88 36.85
C ASP A 2 18.63 -11.67 35.68
N TYR A 3 18.28 -12.95 35.53
CA TYR A 3 18.79 -13.76 34.41
C TYR A 3 18.33 -13.23 33.05
N CYS A 4 17.03 -12.91 32.89
CA CYS A 4 16.51 -12.30 31.66
C CYS A 4 17.11 -10.91 31.41
N LYS A 5 17.29 -10.09 32.46
CA LYS A 5 17.97 -8.78 32.33
C LYS A 5 19.39 -8.95 31.80
N ASN A 6 20.14 -9.91 32.34
CA ASN A 6 21.54 -10.13 31.98
C ASN A 6 21.69 -10.68 30.54
N ILE A 7 20.76 -11.53 30.10
CA ILE A 7 20.69 -11.99 28.70
C ILE A 7 20.38 -10.83 27.75
N ILE A 8 19.37 -10.02 28.05
CA ILE A 8 18.99 -8.88 27.20
C ILE A 8 20.14 -7.87 27.10
N ALA A 9 20.77 -7.53 28.23
CA ALA A 9 21.93 -6.63 28.25
C ALA A 9 23.11 -7.18 27.45
N LYS A 10 23.44 -8.47 27.60
CA LYS A 10 24.49 -9.14 26.81
C LYS A 10 24.16 -9.17 25.32
N PHE A 11 22.88 -9.40 24.96
CA PHE A 11 22.42 -9.37 23.59
C PHE A 11 22.60 -7.97 22.99
N ILE A 12 22.10 -6.92 23.65
CA ILE A 12 22.26 -5.53 23.21
C ILE A 12 23.74 -5.18 23.00
N SER A 13 24.60 -5.55 23.95
CA SER A 13 26.05 -5.29 23.87
C SER A 13 26.74 -6.08 22.75
N ALA A 14 26.36 -7.35 22.54
CA ALA A 14 26.89 -8.17 21.45
C ALA A 14 26.48 -7.63 20.06
N MET A 15 25.24 -7.18 19.93
CA MET A 15 24.70 -6.61 18.70
C MET A 15 25.35 -5.25 18.36
N GLN A 16 25.64 -4.43 19.38
CA GLN A 16 26.43 -3.20 19.23
C GLN A 16 27.84 -3.44 18.66
N LYS A 17 28.45 -4.59 18.96
CA LYS A 17 29.81 -4.93 18.52
C LYS A 17 29.88 -5.49 17.09
N ARG A 18 28.75 -5.88 16.47
CA ARG A 18 28.71 -6.54 15.14
C ARG A 18 27.66 -5.92 14.20
N PRO A 19 27.82 -4.66 13.78
CA PRO A 19 26.83 -3.97 12.94
C PRO A 19 26.60 -4.64 11.57
N GLY A 20 27.62 -5.27 10.98
CA GLY A 20 27.47 -5.96 9.69
C GLY A 20 26.59 -7.21 9.76
N LEU A 21 26.67 -7.98 10.85
CA LEU A 21 25.83 -9.18 11.05
C LEU A 21 24.36 -8.78 11.22
N LEU A 22 24.14 -7.67 11.91
CA LEU A 22 22.85 -7.02 12.07
C LEU A 22 22.21 -6.63 10.73
N ALA A 23 22.97 -5.97 9.85
CA ALA A 23 22.51 -5.60 8.51
C ALA A 23 22.12 -6.82 7.65
N VAL A 24 22.87 -7.93 7.75
CA VAL A 24 22.53 -9.17 7.04
C VAL A 24 21.24 -9.78 7.57
N LEU A 25 21.08 -9.89 8.90
CA LEU A 25 19.85 -10.42 9.50
C LEU A 25 18.62 -9.63 9.08
N ALA A 26 18.77 -8.31 9.00
CA ALA A 26 17.73 -7.43 8.53
C ALA A 26 17.35 -7.62 7.08
N PHE A 27 18.34 -7.70 6.21
CA PHE A 27 18.12 -7.95 4.81
C PHE A 27 17.41 -9.28 4.60
N LEU A 28 17.84 -10.33 5.32
CA LEU A 28 17.19 -11.63 5.30
C LEU A 28 15.76 -11.57 5.86
N SER A 29 15.50 -10.78 6.90
CA SER A 29 14.15 -10.54 7.42
C SER A 29 13.25 -9.90 6.36
N GLY A 30 13.72 -8.84 5.70
CA GLY A 30 12.95 -8.13 4.67
C GLY A 30 12.66 -9.00 3.46
N VAL A 31 13.65 -9.79 3.01
CA VAL A 31 13.47 -10.78 1.95
C VAL A 31 12.50 -11.89 2.37
N ALA A 32 12.59 -12.37 3.61
CA ALA A 32 11.66 -13.36 4.14
C ALA A 32 10.23 -12.80 4.22
N SER A 33 10.06 -11.55 4.69
CA SER A 33 8.79 -10.83 4.72
C SER A 33 8.18 -10.74 3.32
N PHE A 34 8.98 -10.31 2.33
CA PHE A 34 8.58 -10.28 0.92
C PHE A 34 8.12 -11.65 0.41
N ALA A 35 8.90 -12.71 0.65
CA ALA A 35 8.65 -14.05 0.11
C ALA A 35 7.48 -14.78 0.79
N LEU A 36 7.25 -14.51 2.07
CA LEU A 36 6.23 -15.22 2.87
C LEU A 36 4.84 -14.61 2.71
N VAL A 37 4.74 -13.32 2.40
CA VAL A 37 3.47 -12.61 2.16
C VAL A 37 2.65 -13.27 1.04
N ASP A 38 3.29 -13.76 -0.02
CA ASP A 38 2.57 -14.32 -1.17
C ASP A 38 1.94 -15.70 -0.86
N ARG A 39 2.27 -16.30 0.29
CA ARG A 39 1.85 -17.68 0.63
C ARG A 39 0.64 -17.79 1.56
N LYS A 40 0.47 -16.90 2.57
CA LYS A 40 -0.65 -16.98 3.54
C LYS A 40 -1.04 -15.62 4.13
N GLU A 41 -2.34 -15.31 4.12
CA GLU A 41 -2.92 -14.07 4.67
C GLU A 41 -2.67 -13.91 6.19
N SER A 42 -2.74 -15.00 6.97
CA SER A 42 -2.48 -14.97 8.41
C SER A 42 -1.06 -14.54 8.76
N PHE A 43 -0.08 -14.86 7.90
CA PHE A 43 1.31 -14.46 8.10
C PHE A 43 1.48 -12.95 7.91
N SER A 44 0.81 -12.39 6.90
CA SER A 44 0.79 -10.94 6.65
C SER A 44 0.19 -10.16 7.83
N GLN A 45 -0.84 -10.70 8.49
CA GLN A 45 -1.41 -10.07 9.70
C GLN A 45 -0.41 -10.02 10.86
N VAL A 46 0.34 -11.10 11.10
CA VAL A 46 1.35 -11.14 12.17
C VAL A 46 2.47 -10.13 11.91
N ILE A 47 2.98 -10.07 10.68
CA ILE A 47 4.01 -9.08 10.31
C ILE A 47 3.45 -7.66 10.44
N ALA A 48 2.22 -7.42 9.96
CA ALA A 48 1.57 -6.11 10.06
C ALA A 48 1.46 -5.63 11.51
N ILE A 49 1.07 -6.51 12.44
CA ILE A 49 1.00 -6.19 13.88
C ILE A 49 2.40 -5.85 14.41
N PHE A 50 3.41 -6.68 14.09
CA PHE A 50 4.79 -6.45 14.53
C PHE A 50 5.33 -5.11 14.00
N LEU A 51 5.05 -4.76 12.74
CA LEU A 51 5.44 -3.49 12.14
C LEU A 51 4.75 -2.31 12.83
N LEU A 52 3.44 -2.37 13.06
CA LEU A 52 2.73 -1.29 13.76
C LEU A 52 3.23 -1.09 15.19
N ILE A 53 3.52 -2.18 15.92
CA ILE A 53 4.14 -2.11 17.24
C ILE A 53 5.54 -1.47 17.15
N SER A 54 6.34 -1.84 16.15
CA SER A 54 7.67 -1.27 15.94
C SER A 54 7.62 0.23 15.63
N TRP A 55 6.63 0.68 14.84
CA TRP A 55 6.39 2.09 14.57
C TRP A 55 5.92 2.86 15.82
N LEU A 56 5.00 2.29 16.60
CA LEU A 56 4.58 2.88 17.87
C LEU A 56 5.75 3.01 18.86
N TRP A 57 6.62 2.01 18.91
CA TRP A 57 7.84 2.07 19.70
C TRP A 57 8.73 3.24 19.25
N LEU A 58 8.98 3.39 17.95
CA LEU A 58 9.79 4.51 17.43
C LEU A 58 9.20 5.89 17.72
N ILE A 59 7.88 6.03 17.81
CA ILE A 59 7.23 7.31 18.15
C ILE A 59 7.47 7.66 19.64
N ILE A 60 7.53 6.65 20.52
CA ILE A 60 7.70 6.81 21.98
C ILE A 60 9.19 6.79 22.38
N ASP A 61 10.10 6.74 21.40
CA ASP A 61 11.52 6.41 21.54
C ASP A 61 12.24 7.12 22.71
N ASN A 62 12.11 8.45 22.84
CA ASN A 62 12.78 9.20 23.90
C ASN A 62 12.41 8.72 25.31
N TRP A 63 11.12 8.45 25.56
CA TRP A 63 10.67 7.96 26.86
C TRP A 63 11.13 6.53 27.14
N LEU A 64 11.17 5.69 26.11
CA LEU A 64 11.54 4.29 26.24
C LEU A 64 13.05 4.13 26.47
N ARG A 65 13.86 5.00 25.87
CA ARG A 65 15.31 5.05 26.09
C ARG A 65 15.65 5.31 27.56
N ASP A 66 15.03 6.33 28.16
CA ASP A 66 15.27 6.70 29.55
C ASP A 66 14.84 5.56 30.50
N LYS A 67 13.69 4.93 30.22
CA LYS A 67 13.21 3.74 30.95
C LYS A 67 14.12 2.52 30.82
N VAL A 68 14.72 2.29 29.65
CA VAL A 68 15.66 1.16 29.43
C VAL A 68 16.96 1.39 30.19
N GLU A 69 17.48 2.61 30.17
CA GLU A 69 18.66 3.01 30.93
C GLU A 69 18.41 2.86 32.44
N GLU A 70 17.28 3.36 32.95
CA GLU A 70 16.88 3.22 34.36
C GLU A 70 16.70 1.75 34.78
N LYS A 71 16.10 0.90 33.93
CA LYS A 71 15.70 -0.46 34.32
C LYS A 71 16.79 -1.51 34.10
N PHE A 72 17.66 -1.30 33.11
CA PHE A 72 18.69 -2.26 32.69
C PHE A 72 20.12 -1.73 32.81
N GLY A 73 20.32 -0.44 33.08
CA GLY A 73 21.65 0.17 33.22
C GLY A 73 22.48 0.21 31.93
N VAL A 74 21.84 0.00 30.77
CA VAL A 74 22.50 -0.02 29.46
C VAL A 74 21.96 1.13 28.63
N ALA A 75 22.79 2.17 28.43
CA ALA A 75 22.49 3.23 27.49
C ALA A 75 22.50 2.68 26.06
N VAL A 76 21.37 2.80 25.35
CA VAL A 76 21.29 2.41 23.93
C VAL A 76 22.07 3.42 23.11
N SER A 77 23.08 2.96 22.36
CA SER A 77 23.91 3.84 21.55
C SER A 77 23.09 4.48 20.40
N PRO A 78 23.40 5.74 20.01
CA PRO A 78 22.74 6.39 18.87
C PRO A 78 22.84 5.60 17.56
N ASN A 79 23.92 4.83 17.38
CA ASN A 79 24.11 4.01 16.19
C ASN A 79 23.12 2.84 16.12
N VAL A 80 22.82 2.21 17.26
CA VAL A 80 21.78 1.17 17.33
C VAL A 80 20.41 1.75 17.04
N MET A 81 20.14 2.98 17.47
CA MET A 81 18.86 3.61 17.18
C MET A 81 18.69 3.89 15.69
N ARG A 82 19.72 4.47 15.06
CA ARG A 82 19.71 4.71 13.60
C ARG A 82 19.56 3.42 12.81
N PHE A 83 20.21 2.37 13.28
CA PHE A 83 20.07 1.04 12.72
C PHE A 83 18.64 0.51 12.89
N ALA A 84 18.07 0.52 14.10
CA ALA A 84 16.69 0.09 14.35
C ALA A 84 15.67 0.89 13.52
N LEU A 85 15.91 2.19 13.35
CA LEU A 85 15.09 3.04 12.50
C LEU A 85 15.16 2.63 11.02
N GLN A 86 16.38 2.35 10.52
CA GLN A 86 16.59 1.79 9.19
C GLN A 86 15.89 0.44 9.03
N MET A 87 15.96 -0.43 10.05
CA MET A 87 15.27 -1.73 10.07
C MET A 87 13.78 -1.57 9.85
N VAL A 88 13.12 -0.75 10.69
CA VAL A 88 11.67 -0.62 10.62
C VAL A 88 11.24 -0.03 9.29
N GLN A 89 11.98 0.95 8.77
CA GLN A 89 11.71 1.52 7.43
C GLN A 89 11.92 0.49 6.31
N GLN A 90 13.01 -0.27 6.37
CA GLN A 90 13.31 -1.32 5.40
C GLN A 90 12.24 -2.41 5.44
N GLU A 91 11.97 -3.01 6.59
CA GLU A 91 10.97 -4.05 6.76
C GLU A 91 9.59 -3.57 6.31
N SER A 92 9.22 -2.32 6.59
CA SER A 92 7.97 -1.71 6.14
C SER A 92 7.86 -1.67 4.62
N LEU A 93 8.92 -1.22 3.94
CA LEU A 93 8.95 -1.14 2.48
C LEU A 93 8.95 -2.53 1.85
N PHE A 94 9.75 -3.47 2.35
CA PHE A 94 9.83 -4.84 1.82
C PHE A 94 8.55 -5.65 2.07
N PHE A 95 7.90 -5.43 3.21
CA PHE A 95 6.60 -6.02 3.52
C PHE A 95 5.51 -5.50 2.57
N ALA A 96 5.48 -4.19 2.31
CA ALA A 96 4.44 -3.58 1.49
C ALA A 96 4.66 -3.81 -0.03
N LEU A 97 5.92 -3.86 -0.47
CA LEU A 97 6.30 -3.99 -1.88
C LEU A 97 5.57 -5.11 -2.66
N PRO A 98 5.47 -6.37 -2.19
CA PRO A 98 4.81 -7.43 -2.95
C PRO A 98 3.32 -7.14 -3.20
N PHE A 99 2.64 -6.47 -2.25
CA PHE A 99 1.24 -6.06 -2.43
C PHE A 99 1.11 -5.05 -3.56
N PHE A 100 1.97 -4.05 -3.60
CA PHE A 100 1.95 -3.04 -4.66
C PHE A 100 2.36 -3.63 -6.01
N LEU A 101 3.41 -4.46 -6.07
CA LEU A 101 3.83 -5.12 -7.32
C LEU A 101 2.73 -6.01 -7.91
N ALA A 102 1.95 -6.69 -7.06
CA ALA A 102 0.89 -7.59 -7.49
C ALA A 102 -0.34 -6.88 -8.09
N VAL A 103 -0.56 -5.60 -7.78
CA VAL A 103 -1.77 -4.85 -8.18
C VAL A 103 -1.48 -3.68 -9.12
N THR A 104 -0.21 -3.30 -9.29
CA THR A 104 0.18 -2.16 -10.13
C THR A 104 -0.09 -2.44 -11.60
N GLN A 105 -0.87 -1.56 -12.24
CA GLN A 105 -0.97 -1.51 -13.70
C GLN A 105 0.20 -0.67 -14.26
N TRP A 106 1.14 -1.32 -14.93
CA TRP A 106 2.39 -0.67 -15.40
C TRP A 106 2.18 0.28 -16.58
N ASP A 107 1.06 0.17 -17.31
CA ASP A 107 0.65 1.12 -18.35
C ASP A 107 -0.19 2.29 -17.81
N HIS A 108 -0.29 2.42 -16.48
CA HIS A 108 -1.05 3.45 -15.77
C HIS A 108 -0.10 4.31 -14.90
N PRO A 109 -0.47 5.57 -14.54
CA PRO A 109 0.34 6.39 -13.64
C PRO A 109 0.66 5.79 -12.26
N GLN A 110 -0.02 4.70 -11.90
CA GLN A 110 0.30 3.85 -10.75
C GLN A 110 1.74 3.33 -10.74
N ALA A 111 2.33 3.12 -11.92
CA ALA A 111 3.72 2.69 -12.07
C ALA A 111 4.70 3.64 -11.37
N ILE A 112 4.41 4.95 -11.34
CA ILE A 112 5.28 5.96 -10.71
C ILE A 112 5.35 5.73 -9.19
N PHE A 113 4.21 5.52 -8.55
CA PHE A 113 4.13 5.30 -7.10
C PHE A 113 4.85 4.02 -6.69
N THR A 114 4.61 2.92 -7.40
CA THR A 114 5.27 1.64 -7.10
C THR A 114 6.76 1.68 -7.40
N SER A 115 7.19 2.37 -8.46
CA SER A 115 8.61 2.57 -8.76
C SER A 115 9.30 3.38 -7.66
N LEU A 116 8.61 4.36 -7.07
CA LEU A 116 9.12 5.10 -5.92
C LEU A 116 9.30 4.20 -4.69
N ILE A 117 8.36 3.28 -4.42
CA ILE A 117 8.52 2.28 -3.36
C ILE A 117 9.75 1.40 -3.61
N VAL A 118 9.92 0.89 -4.83
CA VAL A 118 11.09 0.08 -5.22
C VAL A 118 12.38 0.85 -4.99
N LEU A 119 12.45 2.11 -5.44
CA LEU A 119 13.61 2.96 -5.24
C LEU A 119 13.91 3.17 -3.74
N CYS A 120 12.89 3.45 -2.94
CA CYS A 120 13.03 3.61 -1.50
C CYS A 120 13.50 2.32 -0.81
N ALA A 121 12.99 1.16 -1.22
CA ALA A 121 13.42 -0.15 -0.72
C ALA A 121 14.88 -0.46 -1.08
N VAL A 122 15.33 -0.05 -2.27
CA VAL A 122 16.74 -0.17 -2.65
C VAL A 122 17.62 0.77 -1.82
N ILE A 123 17.18 2.03 -1.62
CA ILE A 123 17.90 3.01 -0.82
C ILE A 123 18.03 2.57 0.64
N SER A 124 17.01 1.93 1.24
CA SER A 124 17.09 1.45 2.62
C SER A 124 18.11 0.34 2.83
N VAL A 125 18.39 -0.48 1.81
CA VAL A 125 19.35 -1.58 1.89
C VAL A 125 20.79 -1.11 1.66
N ILE A 126 21.00 -0.11 0.79
CA ILE A 126 22.36 0.31 0.43
C ILE A 126 22.88 1.35 1.44
N ASP A 127 23.66 0.89 2.42
CA ASP A 127 24.21 1.69 3.51
C ASP A 127 24.88 3.01 3.08
N PRO A 128 25.74 3.07 2.04
CA PRO A 128 26.28 4.35 1.58
C PRO A 128 25.22 5.38 1.16
N PHE A 129 24.13 4.94 0.52
CA PHE A 129 23.05 5.85 0.14
C PHE A 129 22.23 6.25 1.36
N TYR A 130 21.89 5.30 2.22
CA TYR A 130 21.12 5.55 3.44
C TYR A 130 21.87 6.47 4.41
N TYR A 131 23.08 6.11 4.84
CA TYR A 131 23.80 6.84 5.88
C TYR A 131 24.51 8.10 5.37
N LYS A 132 25.14 8.07 4.19
CA LYS A 132 25.97 9.20 3.73
C LYS A 132 25.19 10.26 2.97
N LYS A 133 24.08 9.91 2.31
CA LYS A 133 23.25 10.85 1.54
C LYS A 133 21.93 11.14 2.23
N LEU A 134 21.12 10.11 2.49
CA LEU A 134 19.76 10.27 3.01
C LEU A 134 19.75 10.79 4.45
N ALA A 135 20.38 10.08 5.38
CA ALA A 135 20.40 10.42 6.81
C ALA A 135 21.17 11.71 7.14
N LYS A 136 22.01 12.21 6.22
CA LYS A 136 22.71 13.49 6.37
C LYS A 136 21.75 14.67 6.21
N ASN A 137 20.72 14.54 5.37
CA ASN A 137 19.72 15.59 5.14
C ASN A 137 18.47 15.34 5.98
N ARG A 138 18.24 16.17 7.01
CA ARG A 138 17.12 16.04 7.96
C ARG A 138 15.76 16.01 7.28
N THR A 139 15.55 16.87 6.28
CA THR A 139 14.29 16.97 5.54
C THR A 139 14.06 15.72 4.71
N LEU A 140 15.07 15.31 3.92
CA LEU A 140 14.96 14.12 3.07
C LEU A 140 14.74 12.86 3.91
N PHE A 141 15.44 12.76 5.05
CA PHE A 141 15.25 11.66 6.00
C PHE A 141 13.84 11.62 6.58
N SER A 142 13.28 12.77 6.98
CA SER A 142 11.90 12.88 7.48
C SER A 142 10.86 12.53 6.40
N VAL A 143 11.08 12.97 5.15
CA VAL A 143 10.23 12.60 4.01
C VAL A 143 10.28 11.09 3.77
N PHE A 144 11.46 10.49 3.76
CA PHE A 144 11.63 9.04 3.59
C PHE A 144 10.95 8.26 4.73
N HIS A 145 11.14 8.70 5.97
CA HIS A 145 10.53 8.08 7.15
C HIS A 145 9.00 8.13 7.06
N ASN A 146 8.41 9.29 6.78
CA ASN A 146 6.97 9.43 6.62
C ASN A 146 6.44 8.64 5.42
N PHE A 147 7.19 8.58 4.32
CA PHE A 147 6.81 7.78 3.16
C PHE A 147 6.78 6.28 3.49
N ALA A 148 7.78 5.76 4.21
CA ALA A 148 7.78 4.36 4.65
C ALA A 148 6.59 4.04 5.57
N LEU A 149 6.26 4.93 6.53
CA LEU A 149 5.07 4.81 7.39
C LEU A 149 3.78 4.84 6.56
N PHE A 150 3.67 5.81 5.66
CA PHE A 150 2.51 5.95 4.78
C PHE A 150 2.26 4.68 3.95
N VAL A 151 3.31 4.17 3.30
CA VAL A 151 3.25 2.96 2.46
C VAL A 151 2.81 1.74 3.27
N VAL A 152 3.37 1.52 4.46
CA VAL A 152 2.98 0.36 5.28
C VAL A 152 1.54 0.49 5.77
N LEU A 153 1.09 1.68 6.16
CA LEU A 153 -0.29 1.91 6.61
C LEU A 153 -1.32 1.60 5.52
N LEU A 154 -1.03 1.92 4.25
CA LEU A 154 -1.90 1.57 3.11
C LEU A 154 -2.13 0.06 2.97
N VAL A 155 -1.23 -0.77 3.50
CA VAL A 155 -1.33 -2.24 3.48
C VAL A 155 -1.89 -2.77 4.80
N THR A 156 -1.38 -2.29 5.93
CA THR A 156 -1.73 -2.85 7.25
C THR A 156 -3.13 -2.46 7.71
N LEU A 157 -3.61 -1.26 7.39
CA LEU A 157 -4.93 -0.79 7.84
C LEU A 157 -6.08 -1.61 7.24
N PRO A 158 -6.13 -1.87 5.91
CA PRO A 158 -7.14 -2.78 5.35
C PRO A 158 -7.05 -4.20 5.94
N ILE A 159 -5.83 -4.72 6.15
CA ILE A 159 -5.60 -6.09 6.61
C ILE A 159 -6.03 -6.30 8.07
N LEU A 160 -5.79 -5.31 8.94
CA LEU A 160 -6.00 -5.45 10.38
C LEU A 160 -7.33 -4.84 10.85
N LEU A 161 -7.74 -3.72 10.26
CA LEU A 161 -8.89 -2.94 10.71
C LEU A 161 -10.06 -2.97 9.71
N ASN A 162 -9.93 -3.73 8.61
CA ASN A 162 -10.94 -3.84 7.56
C ASN A 162 -11.35 -2.50 6.95
N LEU A 163 -10.44 -1.52 6.98
CA LEU A 163 -10.68 -0.21 6.40
C LEU A 163 -10.68 -0.29 4.87
N THR A 164 -11.60 0.42 4.22
CA THR A 164 -11.61 0.54 2.76
C THR A 164 -10.33 1.18 2.25
N THR A 165 -10.07 1.05 0.95
CA THR A 165 -8.90 1.66 0.30
C THR A 165 -8.87 3.17 0.55
N SER A 166 -10.03 3.84 0.44
CA SER A 166 -10.17 5.28 0.69
C SER A 166 -9.94 5.66 2.17
N GLN A 167 -10.52 4.89 3.10
CA GLN A 167 -10.36 5.13 4.54
C GLN A 167 -8.91 4.95 4.98
N SER A 168 -8.24 3.93 4.44
CA SER A 168 -6.84 3.64 4.74
C SER A 168 -5.91 4.74 4.20
N LEU A 169 -6.19 5.25 2.99
CA LEU A 169 -5.47 6.39 2.44
C LEU A 169 -5.65 7.64 3.31
N ALA A 170 -6.89 7.97 3.69
CA ALA A 170 -7.18 9.12 4.55
C ALA A 170 -6.47 8.99 5.90
N ALA A 171 -6.56 7.82 6.54
CA ALA A 171 -5.90 7.55 7.81
C ALA A 171 -4.37 7.67 7.69
N ALA A 172 -3.77 7.10 6.64
CA ALA A 172 -2.33 7.20 6.41
C ALA A 172 -1.86 8.65 6.21
N LEU A 173 -2.63 9.48 5.49
CA LEU A 173 -2.33 10.91 5.32
C LEU A 173 -2.43 11.67 6.64
N VAL A 174 -3.47 11.43 7.44
CA VAL A 174 -3.64 12.05 8.76
C VAL A 174 -2.50 11.62 9.69
N THR A 175 -2.17 10.34 9.73
CA THR A 175 -1.05 9.83 10.54
C THR A 175 0.28 10.45 10.13
N ALA A 176 0.56 10.61 8.84
CA ALA A 176 1.78 11.26 8.36
C ALA A 176 1.89 12.71 8.86
N VAL A 177 0.79 13.47 8.84
CA VAL A 177 0.76 14.83 9.41
C VAL A 177 1.06 14.78 10.90
N VAL A 178 0.32 13.96 11.67
CA VAL A 178 0.44 13.86 13.14
C VAL A 178 1.84 13.43 13.56
N VAL A 179 2.42 12.41 12.92
CA VAL A 179 3.76 11.88 13.26
C VAL A 179 4.87 12.85 12.85
N THR A 180 4.62 13.71 11.85
CA THR A 180 5.59 14.76 11.49
C THR A 180 5.63 15.88 12.53
N LEU A 181 4.54 16.17 13.26
CA LEU A 181 4.47 17.31 14.18
C LEU A 181 5.55 17.30 15.29
N PRO A 182 5.80 16.20 16.02
CA PRO A 182 6.86 16.17 17.04
C PRO A 182 8.25 16.39 16.44
N SER A 183 8.47 15.98 15.19
CA SER A 183 9.75 16.12 14.49
C SER A 183 10.02 17.56 14.01
N LEU A 184 9.04 18.46 14.07
CA LEU A 184 9.15 19.84 13.59
C LEU A 184 10.24 20.63 14.30
N ASN A 185 10.41 20.44 15.61
CA ASN A 185 11.46 21.12 16.37
C ASN A 185 12.88 20.73 15.87
N ASN A 186 13.04 19.49 15.38
CA ASN A 186 14.29 19.01 14.82
C ASN A 186 14.50 19.47 13.37
N LEU A 187 13.42 19.67 12.62
CA LEU A 187 13.42 20.17 11.24
C LEU A 187 13.73 21.66 11.15
N MET A 188 13.22 22.47 12.11
CA MET A 188 13.50 23.90 12.18
C MET A 188 13.92 24.32 13.60
N PRO A 189 15.19 24.15 13.97
CA PRO A 189 15.70 24.60 15.25
C PRO A 189 15.49 26.11 15.42
N ASN A 190 15.00 26.56 16.58
CA ASN A 190 14.78 27.96 16.94
C ASN A 190 13.79 28.72 16.02
N ALA A 191 12.86 28.02 15.38
CA ALA A 191 11.82 28.68 14.59
C ALA A 191 10.86 29.49 15.48
N PRO A 192 10.47 30.70 15.07
CA PRO A 192 9.45 31.46 15.78
C PRO A 192 8.09 30.73 15.69
N TRP A 193 7.27 30.87 16.73
CA TRP A 193 6.02 30.13 16.92
C TRP A 193 5.04 30.22 15.72
N TRP A 194 5.07 31.33 14.97
CA TRP A 194 4.23 31.54 13.78
C TRP A 194 4.60 30.67 12.57
N ARG A 195 5.78 30.04 12.55
CA ARG A 195 6.14 29.09 11.49
C ARG A 195 5.47 27.72 11.67
N PHE A 196 5.08 27.38 12.90
CA PHE A 196 4.37 26.14 13.18
C PHE A 196 3.04 26.03 12.40
N PRO A 197 2.10 27.00 12.48
CA PRO A 197 0.85 26.92 11.71
C PRO A 197 1.09 26.94 10.20
N ILE A 198 2.13 27.63 9.71
CA ILE A 198 2.49 27.61 8.28
C ILE A 198 2.93 26.21 7.84
N LEU A 199 3.77 25.53 8.62
CA LEU A 199 4.17 24.17 8.30
C LEU A 199 3.01 23.18 8.37
N VAL A 200 2.13 23.30 9.37
CA VAL A 200 0.90 22.51 9.42
C VAL A 200 0.08 22.73 8.15
N LEU A 201 -0.07 23.98 7.70
CA LEU A 201 -0.77 24.31 6.46
C LEU A 201 -0.09 23.68 5.24
N ILE A 202 1.25 23.72 5.15
CA ILE A 202 2.01 23.07 4.08
C ILE A 202 1.79 21.55 4.09
N LEU A 203 1.86 20.90 5.26
CA LEU A 203 1.62 19.46 5.39
C LEU A 203 0.18 19.09 4.99
N CYS A 204 -0.81 19.89 5.43
CA CYS A 204 -2.19 19.72 5.00
C CYS A 204 -2.34 19.89 3.49
N ALA A 205 -1.71 20.91 2.89
CA ALA A 205 -1.74 21.14 1.45
C ALA A 205 -1.10 19.98 0.67
N LEU A 206 0.03 19.45 1.14
CA LEU A 206 0.66 18.26 0.56
C LEU A 206 -0.24 17.03 0.67
N SER A 207 -0.85 16.79 1.84
CA SER A 207 -1.79 15.69 2.03
C SER A 207 -3.02 15.81 1.12
N THR A 208 -3.56 17.03 0.95
CA THR A 208 -4.64 17.29 -0.01
C THR A 208 -4.18 17.05 -1.44
N ALA A 209 -2.96 17.45 -1.82
CA ALA A 209 -2.42 17.17 -3.15
C ALA A 209 -2.30 15.67 -3.41
N VAL A 210 -1.78 14.89 -2.46
CA VAL A 210 -1.72 13.42 -2.56
C VAL A 210 -3.13 12.81 -2.64
N TRP A 211 -4.10 13.35 -1.89
CA TRP A 211 -5.49 12.92 -1.98
C TRP A 211 -6.11 13.13 -3.37
N GLN A 212 -5.74 14.20 -4.07
CA GLN A 212 -6.18 14.40 -5.47
C GLN A 212 -5.50 13.43 -6.43
N LEU A 213 -4.26 13.05 -6.14
CA LEU A 213 -3.50 12.04 -6.88
C LEU A 213 -3.80 10.60 -6.43
N ARG A 214 -4.87 10.37 -5.66
CA ARG A 214 -5.19 9.03 -5.13
C ARG A 214 -5.30 7.95 -6.21
N SER A 215 -5.74 8.27 -7.43
CA SER A 215 -5.81 7.32 -8.54
C SER A 215 -4.43 6.78 -8.99
N TYR A 216 -3.35 7.48 -8.64
CA TYR A 216 -1.96 7.06 -8.87
C TYR A 216 -1.48 6.09 -7.79
N VAL A 217 -2.19 5.94 -6.67
CA VAL A 217 -1.84 4.98 -5.63
C VAL A 217 -2.55 3.66 -5.94
N PRO A 218 -1.83 2.54 -6.18
CA PRO A 218 -2.46 1.25 -6.39
C PRO A 218 -3.21 0.80 -5.12
N PRO A 219 -4.39 0.15 -5.25
CA PRO A 219 -5.14 -0.34 -4.11
C PRO A 219 -4.50 -1.63 -3.57
N ALA A 220 -3.49 -1.50 -2.70
CA ALA A 220 -2.63 -2.61 -2.26
C ALA A 220 -3.38 -3.82 -1.64
N ALA A 221 -4.56 -3.59 -1.06
CA ALA A 221 -5.40 -4.64 -0.50
C ALA A 221 -6.25 -5.38 -1.54
N LEU A 222 -6.47 -4.81 -2.72
CA LEU A 222 -7.40 -5.32 -3.73
C LEU A 222 -6.64 -5.82 -4.96
N ARG A 223 -6.62 -7.15 -5.15
CA ARG A 223 -5.98 -7.78 -6.31
C ARG A 223 -7.02 -8.30 -7.27
N LEU A 224 -7.00 -7.81 -8.51
CA LEU A 224 -7.76 -8.43 -9.60
C LEU A 224 -7.14 -9.80 -9.90
N THR A 225 -7.88 -10.88 -9.70
CA THR A 225 -7.42 -12.23 -10.08
C THR A 225 -7.82 -12.56 -11.50
N ASP A 226 -8.97 -12.07 -11.96
CA ASP A 226 -9.45 -12.29 -13.32
C ASP A 226 -10.53 -11.25 -13.71
N ILE A 227 -10.61 -10.93 -15.00
CA ILE A 227 -11.64 -10.10 -15.62
C ILE A 227 -11.93 -10.64 -17.02
N THR A 228 -13.20 -10.94 -17.28
CA THR A 228 -13.61 -11.56 -18.54
C THR A 228 -14.92 -10.96 -19.02
N LEU A 229 -14.99 -10.67 -20.32
CA LEU A 229 -16.22 -10.31 -21.02
C LEU A 229 -16.84 -11.56 -21.62
N ALA A 230 -18.14 -11.73 -21.44
CA ALA A 230 -18.88 -12.88 -21.94
C ALA A 230 -20.32 -12.48 -22.30
N HIS A 231 -21.00 -13.30 -23.11
CA HIS A 231 -22.43 -13.17 -23.35
C HIS A 231 -23.26 -13.83 -22.24
N GLU A 232 -22.65 -14.74 -21.48
CA GLU A 232 -23.33 -15.50 -20.43
C GLU A 232 -22.41 -15.72 -19.23
N VAL A 233 -23.03 -15.80 -18.05
CA VAL A 233 -22.40 -16.22 -16.81
C VAL A 233 -23.16 -17.42 -16.28
N ASP A 234 -22.47 -18.54 -16.11
CA ASP A 234 -22.99 -19.72 -15.42
C ASP A 234 -23.28 -19.33 -13.96
N LEU A 235 -24.56 -19.27 -13.60
CA LEU A 235 -25.02 -18.86 -12.27
C LEU A 235 -24.72 -19.90 -11.19
N GLN A 236 -24.63 -21.19 -11.54
CA GLN A 236 -24.32 -22.25 -10.58
C GLN A 236 -22.86 -22.17 -10.15
N HIS A 237 -21.95 -22.06 -11.13
CA HIS A 237 -20.50 -22.01 -10.86
C HIS A 237 -19.96 -20.58 -10.68
N LYS A 238 -20.78 -19.56 -10.97
CA LYS A 238 -20.45 -18.13 -10.94
C LYS A 238 -19.23 -17.82 -11.81
N LYS A 239 -19.21 -18.34 -13.02
CA LYS A 239 -18.09 -18.21 -13.97
C LYS A 239 -18.59 -17.71 -15.33
N PRO A 240 -17.78 -16.93 -16.05
CA PRO A 240 -18.11 -16.53 -17.42
C PRO A 240 -18.06 -17.74 -18.35
N VAL A 241 -18.94 -17.77 -19.34
CA VAL A 241 -18.92 -18.76 -20.42
C VAL A 241 -18.21 -18.14 -21.62
N GLY A 242 -16.99 -18.61 -21.89
CA GLY A 242 -16.14 -18.06 -22.95
C GLY A 242 -15.45 -16.74 -22.58
N SER A 243 -14.83 -16.11 -23.58
CA SER A 243 -14.14 -14.82 -23.43
C SER A 243 -14.23 -14.04 -24.73
N ILE A 244 -14.65 -12.79 -24.65
CA ILE A 244 -14.86 -11.91 -25.80
C ILE A 244 -13.76 -10.85 -25.82
N LYS A 245 -13.04 -10.78 -26.94
CA LYS A 245 -12.08 -9.70 -27.24
C LYS A 245 -12.53 -8.84 -28.41
N GLN A 246 -13.38 -9.37 -29.27
CA GLN A 246 -13.92 -8.70 -30.44
C GLN A 246 -15.33 -9.24 -30.74
N LEU A 247 -16.24 -8.37 -31.14
CA LEU A 247 -17.58 -8.71 -31.60
C LEU A 247 -18.10 -7.64 -32.57
N ASP A 248 -19.12 -7.96 -33.36
CA ASP A 248 -19.81 -7.01 -34.22
C ASP A 248 -20.87 -6.19 -33.46
N SER A 249 -21.23 -5.04 -34.03
CA SER A 249 -22.21 -4.12 -33.44
C SER A 249 -23.60 -4.76 -33.30
N TYR A 250 -24.00 -5.58 -34.27
CA TYR A 250 -25.30 -6.24 -34.24
C TYR A 250 -25.43 -7.19 -33.04
N THR A 251 -24.44 -8.06 -32.83
CA THR A 251 -24.37 -8.99 -31.68
C THR A 251 -24.33 -8.23 -30.36
N LEU A 252 -23.56 -7.13 -30.28
CA LEU A 252 -23.49 -6.29 -29.08
C LEU A 252 -24.86 -5.76 -28.66
N HIS A 253 -25.63 -5.23 -29.62
CA HIS A 253 -26.95 -4.66 -29.35
C HIS A 253 -28.03 -5.72 -29.10
N HIS A 254 -27.89 -6.93 -29.67
CA HIS A 254 -28.84 -8.02 -29.46
C HIS A 254 -28.64 -8.77 -28.14
N GLN A 255 -27.39 -9.06 -27.78
CA GLN A 255 -27.08 -9.95 -26.66
C GLN A 255 -26.59 -9.20 -25.42
N GLY A 256 -26.11 -7.97 -25.58
CA GLY A 256 -25.42 -7.26 -24.52
C GLY A 256 -24.08 -7.93 -24.14
N LEU A 257 -23.49 -7.46 -23.05
CA LEU A 257 -22.26 -8.02 -22.50
C LEU A 257 -22.27 -8.10 -20.98
N TYR A 258 -21.85 -9.25 -20.47
CA TYR A 258 -21.43 -9.40 -19.09
C TYR A 258 -19.98 -8.99 -18.95
N SER A 259 -19.68 -8.14 -17.98
CA SER A 259 -18.33 -7.97 -17.45
C SER A 259 -18.25 -8.71 -16.13
N TRP A 260 -17.57 -9.85 -16.13
CA TRP A 260 -17.32 -10.66 -14.93
C TRP A 260 -15.93 -10.34 -14.37
N THR A 261 -15.84 -10.25 -13.05
CA THR A 261 -14.60 -9.94 -12.34
C THR A 261 -14.46 -10.79 -11.09
N ALA A 262 -13.22 -11.14 -10.79
CA ALA A 262 -12.82 -11.72 -9.52
C ALA A 262 -11.78 -10.83 -8.85
N VAL A 263 -12.08 -10.34 -7.64
CA VAL A 263 -11.21 -9.46 -6.86
C VAL A 263 -10.91 -10.14 -5.52
N LYS A 264 -9.64 -10.43 -5.25
CA LYS A 264 -9.17 -10.89 -3.94
C LYS A 264 -9.01 -9.69 -3.01
N ALA A 265 -9.56 -9.82 -1.80
CA ALA A 265 -9.58 -8.79 -0.76
C ALA A 265 -9.39 -9.44 0.63
N PRO A 266 -8.81 -8.71 1.62
CA PRO A 266 -8.60 -9.22 2.97
C PRO A 266 -9.92 -9.59 3.64
N ARG A 267 -9.88 -10.58 4.53
CA ARG A 267 -11.05 -11.04 5.27
C ARG A 267 -11.67 -9.91 6.09
N GLY A 268 -12.97 -9.67 5.89
CA GLY A 268 -13.72 -8.64 6.63
C GLY A 268 -13.80 -7.29 5.92
N LEU A 269 -13.00 -7.06 4.88
CA LEU A 269 -13.11 -5.86 4.05
C LEU A 269 -14.46 -5.82 3.31
N ASN A 270 -15.17 -4.71 3.43
CA ASN A 270 -16.38 -4.42 2.66
C ASN A 270 -16.21 -3.05 1.97
N GLU A 271 -16.15 -3.05 0.65
CA GLU A 271 -15.90 -1.85 -0.15
C GLU A 271 -16.76 -1.88 -1.42
N LYS A 272 -17.04 -0.70 -1.98
CA LYS A 272 -17.67 -0.56 -3.29
C LYS A 272 -16.60 -0.45 -4.37
N ILE A 273 -16.77 -1.22 -5.43
CA ILE A 273 -16.02 -1.09 -6.68
C ILE A 273 -16.99 -0.75 -7.81
N PHE A 274 -16.45 -0.32 -8.95
CA PHE A 274 -17.23 0.10 -10.09
C PHE A 274 -16.69 -0.53 -11.37
N HIS A 275 -17.58 -1.04 -12.21
CA HIS A 275 -17.31 -1.25 -13.62
C HIS A 275 -17.55 0.06 -14.37
N VAL A 276 -16.46 0.71 -14.75
CA VAL A 276 -16.48 1.92 -15.57
C VAL A 276 -16.27 1.52 -17.02
N TRP A 277 -17.29 1.73 -17.84
CA TRP A 277 -17.26 1.43 -19.27
C TRP A 277 -16.79 2.67 -20.02
N LEU A 278 -15.76 2.49 -20.85
CA LEU A 278 -15.23 3.53 -21.71
C LEU A 278 -15.39 3.12 -23.17
N HIS A 279 -15.93 4.03 -23.97
CA HIS A 279 -15.97 3.94 -25.42
C HIS A 279 -15.07 5.03 -26.00
N ASN A 280 -14.09 4.65 -26.81
CA ASN A 280 -13.11 5.57 -27.40
C ASN A 280 -12.51 6.55 -26.36
N LYS A 281 -12.17 6.03 -25.18
CA LYS A 281 -11.62 6.73 -24.00
C LYS A 281 -12.58 7.68 -23.26
N LYS A 282 -13.85 7.76 -23.65
CA LYS A 282 -14.89 8.51 -22.92
C LYS A 282 -15.68 7.56 -22.03
N GLU A 283 -15.85 7.94 -20.76
CA GLU A 283 -16.71 7.21 -19.83
C GLU A 283 -18.16 7.32 -20.32
N VAL A 284 -18.82 6.18 -20.52
CA VAL A 284 -20.22 6.11 -20.97
C VAL A 284 -21.14 5.51 -19.92
N ASP A 285 -20.60 4.74 -18.99
CA ASP A 285 -21.37 4.11 -17.92
C ASP A 285 -20.49 3.78 -16.71
N ARG A 286 -21.11 3.75 -15.54
CA ARG A 286 -20.48 3.42 -14.26
C ARG A 286 -21.46 2.61 -13.41
N ILE A 287 -21.16 1.33 -13.24
CA ILE A 287 -22.04 0.38 -12.54
C ILE A 287 -21.38 -0.05 -11.23
N THR A 288 -22.08 0.15 -10.12
CA THR A 288 -21.60 -0.18 -8.76
C THR A 288 -21.68 -1.67 -8.46
N LEU A 289 -20.66 -2.20 -7.79
CA LEU A 289 -20.58 -3.56 -7.27
C LEU A 289 -20.08 -3.52 -5.82
N ASN A 290 -20.68 -4.30 -4.94
CA ASN A 290 -20.20 -4.43 -3.56
C ASN A 290 -19.25 -5.62 -3.47
N ILE A 291 -18.07 -5.45 -2.89
CA ILE A 291 -17.13 -6.55 -2.62
C ILE A 291 -17.10 -6.88 -1.13
N ASN A 292 -17.06 -8.17 -0.81
CA ASN A 292 -16.86 -8.69 0.53
C ASN A 292 -15.63 -9.62 0.53
N GLY A 293 -14.62 -9.29 1.32
CA GLY A 293 -13.36 -10.03 1.40
C GLY A 293 -13.43 -11.31 2.24
N GLY A 294 -12.39 -12.15 2.13
CA GLY A 294 -12.25 -13.40 2.90
C GLY A 294 -12.49 -14.71 2.14
N ARG A 295 -12.56 -14.67 0.80
CA ARG A 295 -12.56 -15.88 -0.05
C ARG A 295 -11.23 -16.01 -0.78
N GLU A 296 -10.61 -17.19 -0.75
CA GLU A 296 -9.32 -17.43 -1.42
C GLU A 296 -9.36 -17.17 -2.93
N LEU A 297 -10.46 -17.57 -3.58
CA LEU A 297 -10.70 -17.36 -5.01
C LEU A 297 -11.15 -15.93 -5.36
N GLY A 298 -11.20 -15.04 -4.37
CA GLY A 298 -11.70 -13.68 -4.50
C GLY A 298 -13.23 -13.58 -4.50
N TYR A 299 -13.72 -12.35 -4.33
CA TYR A 299 -15.12 -11.99 -4.54
C TYR A 299 -15.41 -11.94 -6.03
N ARG A 300 -16.44 -12.66 -6.47
CA ARG A 300 -16.86 -12.73 -7.88
C ARG A 300 -18.09 -11.87 -8.07
N ALA A 301 -18.01 -10.95 -9.03
CA ALA A 301 -19.06 -10.00 -9.35
C ALA A 301 -19.19 -9.87 -10.86
N TRP A 302 -20.39 -9.63 -11.35
CA TRP A 302 -20.60 -9.32 -12.76
C TRP A 302 -21.65 -8.24 -12.95
N THR A 303 -21.54 -7.51 -14.06
CA THR A 303 -22.55 -6.57 -14.52
C THR A 303 -22.99 -6.97 -15.91
N HIS A 304 -24.30 -7.01 -16.16
CA HIS A 304 -24.84 -7.19 -17.51
C HIS A 304 -25.22 -5.84 -18.09
N LYS A 305 -24.50 -5.39 -19.12
CA LYS A 305 -24.81 -4.17 -19.85
C LYS A 305 -25.55 -4.54 -21.12
N VAL A 306 -26.77 -4.03 -21.26
CA VAL A 306 -27.62 -4.22 -22.45
C VAL A 306 -27.80 -2.95 -23.27
N ASN A 307 -27.69 -1.79 -22.63
CA ASN A 307 -27.89 -0.50 -23.27
C ASN A 307 -26.55 0.07 -23.77
N PHE A 308 -26.26 -0.10 -25.05
CA PHE A 308 -25.09 0.47 -25.73
C PHE A 308 -25.49 1.65 -26.63
N PRO A 309 -24.64 2.69 -26.80
CA PRO A 309 -24.89 3.78 -27.75
C PRO A 309 -25.06 3.27 -29.18
N SER A 310 -25.86 3.95 -29.99
CA SER A 310 -26.11 3.56 -31.39
C SER A 310 -24.83 3.52 -32.25
N ASP A 311 -23.91 4.47 -32.03
CA ASP A 311 -22.55 4.41 -32.57
C ASP A 311 -21.63 3.63 -31.61
N SER A 312 -21.77 2.30 -31.61
CA SER A 312 -21.02 1.41 -30.71
C SER A 312 -19.68 0.93 -31.29
N VAL A 313 -19.38 1.21 -32.56
CA VAL A 313 -18.15 0.75 -33.23
C VAL A 313 -16.91 1.39 -32.60
N GLY A 314 -15.83 0.63 -32.49
CA GLY A 314 -14.53 1.13 -32.02
C GLY A 314 -14.01 0.46 -30.76
N LYS A 315 -13.16 1.19 -30.03
CA LYS A 315 -12.39 0.63 -28.90
C LYS A 315 -13.14 0.80 -27.60
N TRP A 316 -13.35 -0.32 -26.92
CA TRP A 316 -14.00 -0.34 -25.61
C TRP A 316 -13.05 -0.81 -24.52
N GLN A 317 -13.29 -0.32 -23.31
CA GLN A 317 -12.58 -0.73 -22.11
C GLN A 317 -13.56 -0.83 -20.96
N VAL A 318 -13.38 -1.83 -20.10
CA VAL A 318 -14.04 -1.89 -18.80
C VAL A 318 -12.96 -1.81 -17.74
N LYS A 319 -13.00 -0.75 -16.93
CA LYS A 319 -12.11 -0.57 -15.79
C LYS A 319 -12.84 -0.99 -14.53
N VAL A 320 -12.12 -1.66 -13.65
CA VAL A 320 -12.53 -1.95 -12.28
C VAL A 320 -11.83 -0.96 -11.38
N VAL A 321 -12.61 -0.09 -10.74
CA VAL A 321 -12.06 0.97 -9.87
C VAL A 321 -12.70 0.96 -8.50
N THR A 322 -11.97 1.39 -7.48
CA THR A 322 -12.52 1.66 -6.14
C THR A 322 -13.43 2.88 -6.16
N GLU A 323 -14.17 3.10 -5.06
CA GLU A 323 -14.92 4.33 -4.82
C GLU A 323 -14.06 5.60 -4.87
N SER A 324 -12.81 5.51 -4.43
CA SER A 324 -11.82 6.58 -4.51
C SER A 324 -11.24 6.78 -5.92
N GLY A 325 -11.57 5.95 -6.91
CA GLY A 325 -11.06 6.05 -8.27
C GLY A 325 -9.68 5.42 -8.49
N GLN A 326 -9.25 4.54 -7.58
CA GLN A 326 -8.02 3.75 -7.76
C GLN A 326 -8.31 2.58 -8.69
N LEU A 327 -7.47 2.41 -9.72
CA LEU A 327 -7.60 1.32 -10.67
C LEU A 327 -7.17 0.00 -10.02
N ILE A 328 -8.07 -0.99 -10.04
CA ILE A 328 -7.80 -2.37 -9.61
C ILE A 328 -7.32 -3.19 -10.82
N GLY A 329 -7.94 -2.95 -11.99
CA GLY A 329 -7.49 -3.49 -13.28
C GLY A 329 -8.50 -3.20 -14.39
N LEU A 330 -8.27 -3.72 -15.59
CA LEU A 330 -9.11 -3.43 -16.75
C LEU A 330 -9.11 -4.56 -17.77
N THR A 331 -10.10 -4.56 -18.65
CA THR A 331 -10.15 -5.36 -19.87
C THR A 331 -10.49 -4.48 -21.06
N LYS A 332 -10.12 -4.91 -22.27
CA LYS A 332 -10.30 -4.17 -23.51
C LYS A 332 -10.95 -5.08 -24.54
N PHE A 333 -11.88 -4.54 -25.33
CA PHE A 333 -12.47 -5.22 -26.47
C PHE A 333 -12.71 -4.24 -27.61
N THR A 334 -12.94 -4.76 -28.81
CA THR A 334 -13.22 -3.95 -30.00
C THR A 334 -14.55 -4.35 -30.60
N VAL A 335 -15.37 -3.36 -30.94
CA VAL A 335 -16.62 -3.55 -31.66
C VAL A 335 -16.37 -3.21 -33.12
N THR A 336 -16.62 -4.17 -34.01
CA THR A 336 -16.58 -3.95 -35.46
C THR A 336 -17.96 -3.62 -36.02
N PRO A 337 -18.04 -3.03 -37.22
CA PRO A 337 -19.30 -2.78 -37.91
C PRO A 337 -20.19 -4.02 -37.97
#